data_AF-A0A8S1BP73-F1
#
_entry.id   AF-A0A8S1BP73-F1
#
_cell.length_a   1.000
_cell.length_b   1.000
_cell.length_c   1.000
_cell.angle_alpha   90.00
_cell.angle_beta   90.00
_cell.angle_gamma   90.00
#
_symmetry.space_group_name_H-M   'P 1'
#
loop_
_entity.id
_entity.type
_entity.pdbx_description
1 polymer ?
#
loop_
_entity_poly.entity_id
_entity_poly.type
_entity_poly.pdbx_seq_one_letter_code
_entity_poly.pdbx_strand_id
1 'polypeptide(L)'
;MNYEDVTQVTTSATKTFMTHVPSGWFLVVEAELVYKLPDAEFIAASKRRKLHHRQKKEAWDLLQSAFDSRNINGRVCVLRSICEAKMHLAPKGKSLVHDILRSLFTAPLHDEKFVEEIGDTYNELLDSDFCEKPNDCPFSIFGLILSLNKQRDKIV
;
A
#
# COMPACT_ATOMS: atom_id res chain seq x y z
N MET A 1 -34.48 -12.61 -11.24
CA MET A 1 -33.65 -11.39 -11.16
C MET A 1 -33.56 -11.09 -9.67
N ASN A 2 -32.56 -11.67 -9.00
CA ASN A 2 -32.55 -11.79 -7.53
C ASN A 2 -31.88 -10.56 -6.92
N TYR A 3 -32.55 -9.96 -5.93
CA TYR A 3 -32.20 -8.70 -5.27
C TYR A 3 -31.19 -8.89 -4.11
N GLU A 4 -30.67 -10.11 -3.91
CA GLU A 4 -29.95 -10.50 -2.69
C GLU A 4 -28.47 -10.06 -2.65
N ASP A 5 -27.88 -9.62 -3.77
CA ASP A 5 -26.43 -9.28 -3.88
C ASP A 5 -26.13 -7.80 -4.16
N VAL A 6 -27.02 -6.88 -3.77
CA VAL A 6 -26.80 -5.44 -3.92
C VAL A 6 -26.59 -4.82 -2.53
N THR A 7 -25.40 -4.28 -2.27
CA THR A 7 -25.19 -3.36 -1.13
C THR A 7 -25.09 -1.93 -1.62
N GLN A 8 -25.62 -1.02 -0.82
CA GLN A 8 -25.61 0.41 -1.08
C GLN A 8 -24.68 1.07 -0.08
N VAL A 9 -23.67 1.77 -0.57
CA VAL A 9 -22.82 2.63 0.27
C VAL A 9 -23.18 4.06 -0.03
N THR A 10 -23.82 4.71 0.93
CA THR A 10 -24.16 6.14 0.85
C THR A 10 -23.05 6.93 1.53
N THR A 11 -22.33 7.73 0.75
CA THR A 11 -21.35 8.68 1.31
C THR A 11 -21.94 10.08 1.24
N SER A 12 -22.12 10.72 2.39
CA SER A 12 -22.56 12.12 2.47
C SER A 12 -21.38 13.01 2.84
N ALA A 13 -21.17 14.07 2.06
CA ALA A 13 -20.16 15.08 2.34
C ALA A 13 -20.85 16.37 2.77
N THR A 14 -20.79 16.68 4.07
CA THR A 14 -21.27 17.95 4.61
C THR A 14 -20.10 18.92 4.74
N LYS A 15 -20.16 20.05 4.04
CA LYS A 15 -19.20 21.14 4.22
C LYS A 15 -19.95 22.36 4.73
N THR A 16 -19.78 22.67 6.02
CA THR A 16 -20.12 23.98 6.55
C THR A 16 -19.03 24.96 6.09
N PHE A 17 -19.33 25.81 5.11
CA PHE A 17 -18.40 26.89 4.76
C PHE A 17 -18.35 27.86 5.95
N MET A 18 -17.20 27.94 6.63
CA MET A 18 -16.90 28.96 7.63
C MET A 18 -16.65 30.31 6.96
N THR A 19 -17.66 30.85 6.30
CA THR A 19 -17.69 32.23 5.81
C THR A 19 -19.09 32.75 6.10
N HIS A 20 -19.21 33.96 6.63
CA HIS A 20 -20.45 34.61 7.08
C HIS A 20 -21.65 34.29 6.17
N VAL A 21 -22.57 33.44 6.66
CA VAL A 21 -23.63 32.81 5.85
C VAL A 21 -24.88 33.70 5.81
N PRO A 22 -25.42 34.08 4.63
CA PRO A 22 -26.79 34.56 4.55
C PRO A 22 -27.77 33.39 4.68
N SER A 23 -28.89 33.63 5.34
CA SER A 23 -29.92 32.63 5.64
C SER A 23 -30.42 31.89 4.39
N GLY A 24 -30.47 30.55 4.46
CA GLY A 24 -31.56 29.81 3.84
C GLY A 24 -31.23 28.53 3.08
N TRP A 25 -29.97 28.25 2.72
CA TRP A 25 -29.67 27.09 1.87
C TRP A 25 -28.46 26.29 2.36
N PHE A 26 -28.73 25.14 2.96
CA PHE A 26 -27.72 24.12 3.23
C PHE A 26 -27.61 23.23 2.00
N LEU A 27 -26.42 23.15 1.39
CA LEU A 27 -26.15 22.23 0.29
C LEU A 27 -25.69 20.89 0.86
N VAL A 28 -26.48 19.84 0.63
CA VAL A 28 -26.06 18.46 0.86
C VAL A 28 -25.86 17.81 -0.50
N VAL A 29 -24.66 17.29 -0.73
CA VAL A 29 -24.36 16.49 -1.92
C VAL A 29 -24.28 15.03 -1.49
N GLU A 30 -25.20 14.24 -2.00
CA GLU A 30 -25.30 12.80 -1.76
C GLU A 30 -24.87 12.06 -3.02
N ALA A 31 -23.98 11.08 -2.86
CA ALA A 31 -23.60 10.16 -3.92
C ALA A 31 -24.00 8.74 -3.50
N GLU A 32 -24.98 8.18 -4.20
CA GLU A 32 -25.42 6.79 -4.04
C GLU A 32 -24.68 5.92 -5.06
N LEU A 33 -23.66 5.20 -4.59
CA LEU A 33 -22.98 4.21 -5.41
C LEU A 33 -23.68 2.87 -5.23
N VAL A 34 -24.52 2.51 -6.19
CA VAL A 34 -25.10 1.16 -6.30
C VAL A 34 -24.16 0.30 -7.13
N TYR A 35 -23.45 -0.62 -6.49
CA TYR A 35 -22.60 -1.57 -7.18
C TYR A 35 -23.02 -3.01 -6.84
N LYS A 36 -22.85 -3.91 -7.81
CA LYS A 36 -23.08 -5.33 -7.58
C LYS A 36 -21.95 -5.88 -6.71
N LEU A 37 -22.29 -6.67 -5.68
CA LEU A 37 -21.27 -7.38 -4.96
C LEU A 37 -20.54 -8.32 -5.92
N PRO A 38 -19.21 -8.40 -5.86
CA PRO A 38 -18.50 -9.45 -6.54
C PRO A 38 -18.97 -10.82 -6.04
N ASP A 39 -19.32 -11.69 -6.97
CA ASP A 39 -19.73 -13.07 -6.69
C ASP A 39 -18.64 -13.83 -5.93
N ALA A 40 -19.00 -14.89 -5.21
CA ALA A 40 -18.08 -15.76 -4.49
C ALA A 40 -16.99 -16.33 -5.42
N GLU A 41 -17.34 -16.63 -6.67
CA GLU A 41 -16.37 -17.03 -7.69
C GLU A 41 -15.39 -15.89 -8.03
N PHE A 42 -15.88 -14.66 -8.17
CA PHE A 42 -15.01 -13.48 -8.36
C PHE A 42 -14.11 -13.25 -7.16
N ILE A 43 -14.61 -13.39 -5.93
CA ILE A 43 -13.81 -13.22 -4.71
C ILE A 43 -12.75 -14.32 -4.63
N ALA A 44 -13.10 -15.57 -4.94
CA ALA A 44 -12.14 -16.67 -5.01
C ALA A 44 -11.11 -16.47 -6.12
N ALA A 45 -11.53 -16.01 -7.29
CA ALA A 45 -10.64 -15.65 -8.40
C ALA A 45 -9.78 -14.42 -8.06
N SER A 46 -10.27 -13.44 -7.31
CA SER A 46 -9.49 -12.28 -6.87
C SER A 46 -8.51 -12.63 -5.76
N LYS A 47 -8.86 -13.57 -4.86
CA LYS A 47 -7.91 -14.20 -3.94
C LYS A 47 -6.81 -14.95 -4.69
N ARG A 48 -7.12 -15.50 -5.88
CA ARG A 48 -6.13 -16.08 -6.81
C ARG A 48 -5.38 -15.03 -7.63
N ARG A 49 -5.97 -13.86 -7.88
CA ARG A 49 -5.29 -12.67 -8.42
C ARG A 49 -4.42 -12.11 -7.30
N LYS A 50 -3.30 -12.80 -7.08
CA LYS A 50 -2.14 -12.26 -6.39
C LYS A 50 -1.95 -10.82 -6.88
N LEU A 51 -1.78 -9.91 -5.92
CA LEU A 51 -1.43 -8.50 -6.11
C LEU A 51 -0.55 -8.37 -7.36
N HIS A 52 -1.07 -7.77 -8.44
CA HIS A 52 -0.49 -7.82 -9.77
C HIS A 52 0.99 -7.45 -9.66
N HIS A 53 1.92 -8.37 -9.94
CA HIS A 53 3.36 -8.17 -9.67
C HIS A 53 3.86 -6.88 -10.32
N ARG A 54 3.33 -6.55 -11.50
CA ARG A 54 3.42 -5.23 -12.14
C ARG A 54 3.13 -4.03 -11.24
N GLN A 55 2.03 -4.00 -10.49
CA GLN A 55 1.69 -2.87 -9.61
C GLN A 55 2.71 -2.71 -8.47
N LYS A 56 3.22 -3.84 -7.97
CA LYS A 56 4.28 -3.82 -6.97
C LYS A 56 5.58 -3.27 -7.56
N LYS A 57 5.95 -3.73 -8.77
CA LYS A 57 7.10 -3.24 -9.53
C LYS A 57 6.99 -1.73 -9.79
N GLU A 58 5.86 -1.27 -10.31
CA GLU A 58 5.57 0.15 -10.55
C GLU A 58 5.73 0.99 -9.28
N ALA A 59 5.27 0.49 -8.12
CA ALA A 59 5.44 1.18 -6.84
C ALA A 59 6.92 1.26 -6.41
N TRP A 60 7.71 0.21 -6.66
CA TRP A 60 9.14 0.19 -6.38
C TRP A 60 9.93 1.11 -7.31
N ASP A 61 9.61 1.10 -8.61
CA ASP A 61 10.23 1.98 -9.61
C ASP A 61 9.94 3.45 -9.30
N LEU A 62 8.72 3.76 -8.85
CA LEU A 62 8.35 5.10 -8.39
C LEU A 62 9.15 5.52 -7.14
N LEU A 63 9.27 4.64 -6.16
CA LEU A 63 10.06 4.89 -4.96
C LEU A 63 11.54 5.10 -5.28
N GLN A 64 12.10 4.26 -6.15
CA GLN A 64 13.47 4.40 -6.63
C GLN A 64 13.66 5.76 -7.30
N SER A 65 12.79 6.12 -8.25
CA SER A 65 12.85 7.41 -8.95
C SER A 65 12.75 8.60 -8.00
N ALA A 66 11.90 8.49 -6.96
CA ALA A 66 11.77 9.52 -5.94
C ALA A 66 13.05 9.69 -5.12
N PHE A 67 13.75 8.61 -4.77
CA PHE A 67 15.05 8.69 -4.08
C PHE A 67 16.18 9.17 -4.97
N ASP A 68 16.21 8.71 -6.23
CA ASP A 68 17.20 9.13 -7.21
C ASP A 68 17.10 10.65 -7.45
N SER A 69 15.87 11.21 -7.48
CA SER A 69 15.64 12.66 -7.58
C SER A 69 16.20 13.47 -6.41
N ARG A 70 16.49 12.81 -5.29
CA ARG A 70 17.08 13.39 -4.08
C ARG A 70 18.55 13.03 -3.92
N ASN A 71 19.20 12.53 -4.97
CA ASN A 71 20.61 12.17 -5.00
C ASN A 71 20.97 11.07 -3.99
N ILE A 72 20.02 10.16 -3.74
CA ILE A 72 20.17 8.96 -2.92
C ILE A 72 20.08 7.76 -3.85
N ASN A 73 20.82 6.68 -3.57
CA ASN A 73 20.71 5.44 -4.33
C ASN A 73 19.35 4.77 -4.06
N GLY A 74 18.36 5.03 -4.93
CA GLY A 74 16.99 4.56 -4.75
C GLY A 74 16.87 3.05 -4.82
N ARG A 75 17.65 2.39 -5.68
CA ARG A 75 17.67 0.92 -5.82
C ARG A 75 18.02 0.25 -4.49
N VAL A 76 19.08 0.71 -3.85
CA VAL A 76 19.53 0.18 -2.54
C VAL A 76 18.50 0.46 -1.44
N CYS A 77 17.85 1.63 -1.46
CA CYS A 77 16.80 1.96 -0.49
C CYS A 77 15.53 1.11 -0.64
N VAL A 78 15.13 0.76 -1.86
CA VAL A 78 14.01 -0.17 -2.11
C VAL A 78 14.36 -1.56 -1.59
N LEU A 79 15.55 -2.08 -1.91
CA LEU A 79 16.02 -3.39 -1.42
C LEU A 79 16.08 -3.42 0.12
N ARG A 80 16.61 -2.37 0.75
CA ARG A 80 16.60 -2.22 2.21
C ARG A 80 15.18 -2.27 2.78
N SER A 81 14.23 -1.59 2.13
CA SER A 81 12.83 -1.54 2.56
C SER A 81 12.15 -2.92 2.47
N ILE A 82 12.48 -3.72 1.46
CA ILE A 82 12.01 -5.11 1.32
C ILE A 82 12.52 -5.98 2.48
N CYS A 83 13.78 -5.82 2.87
CA CYS A 83 14.36 -6.52 4.02
C CYS A 83 13.72 -6.08 5.34
N GLU A 84 13.57 -4.76 5.54
CA GLU A 84 12.96 -4.20 6.75
C GLU A 84 11.51 -4.67 6.93
N ALA A 85 10.77 -4.85 5.84
CA ALA A 85 9.40 -5.38 5.88
C ALA A 85 9.32 -6.79 6.50
N LYS A 86 10.33 -7.63 6.28
CA LYS A 86 10.38 -8.98 6.85
C LYS A 86 10.62 -8.95 8.35
N MET A 87 11.41 -7.99 8.85
CA MET A 87 11.89 -7.97 10.24
C MET A 87 11.06 -7.07 11.17
N HIS A 88 10.59 -5.92 10.68
CA HIS A 88 10.03 -4.87 11.53
C HIS A 88 8.49 -4.85 11.60
N LEU A 89 7.81 -5.68 10.81
CA LEU A 89 6.35 -5.62 10.74
C LEU A 89 5.64 -6.50 11.77
N ALA A 90 4.75 -5.89 12.57
CA ALA A 90 3.85 -6.60 13.48
C ALA A 90 2.99 -7.67 12.76
N PRO A 91 2.60 -8.76 13.43
CA PRO A 91 1.80 -9.83 12.83
C PRO A 91 0.55 -9.34 12.10
N LYS A 92 0.10 -10.10 11.09
CA LYS A 92 -1.07 -9.75 10.27
C LYS A 92 -2.30 -9.46 11.14
N GLY A 93 -3.05 -8.41 10.80
CA GLY A 93 -4.29 -8.03 11.50
C GLY A 93 -4.09 -7.22 12.78
N LYS A 94 -2.85 -6.90 13.18
CA LYS A 94 -2.59 -6.05 14.36
C LYS A 94 -2.64 -4.56 14.06
N SER A 95 -2.33 -4.16 12.83
CA SER A 95 -2.31 -2.75 12.43
C SER A 95 -2.44 -2.64 10.91
N LEU A 96 -3.39 -1.81 10.46
CA LEU A 96 -3.63 -1.57 9.05
C LEU A 96 -2.38 -1.03 8.34
N VAL A 97 -1.65 -0.11 8.97
CA VAL A 97 -0.40 0.46 8.42
C VAL A 97 0.63 -0.64 8.19
N HIS A 98 0.77 -1.57 9.14
CA HIS A 98 1.70 -2.69 9.00
C HIS A 98 1.28 -3.65 7.88
N ASP A 99 -0.02 -3.89 7.72
CA ASP A 99 -0.54 -4.76 6.66
C ASP A 99 -0.42 -4.13 5.26
N ILE A 100 -0.55 -2.81 5.15
CA ILE A 100 -0.28 -2.06 3.90
C ILE A 100 1.22 -2.12 3.58
N LEU A 101 2.09 -1.82 4.53
CA LEU A 101 3.54 -1.91 4.30
C LEU A 101 3.97 -3.33 3.93
N ARG A 102 3.34 -4.34 4.55
CA ARG A 102 3.54 -5.75 4.21
C ARG A 102 3.14 -6.02 2.76
N SER A 103 1.97 -5.55 2.31
CA SER A 103 1.51 -5.81 0.94
C SER A 103 2.44 -5.18 -0.10
N LEU A 104 2.93 -3.97 0.16
CA LEU A 104 3.84 -3.24 -0.72
C LEU A 104 5.23 -3.88 -0.80
N PHE A 105 5.86 -4.20 0.33
CA PHE A 105 7.28 -4.58 0.35
C PHE A 105 7.54 -6.10 0.47
N THR A 106 6.53 -6.96 0.64
CA THR A 106 6.75 -8.42 0.67
C THR A 106 7.02 -8.97 -0.73
N ALA A 107 8.23 -9.42 -1.04
CA ALA A 107 8.57 -10.08 -2.29
C ALA A 107 8.24 -11.60 -2.26
N PRO A 108 7.27 -12.11 -3.06
CA PRO A 108 6.98 -13.54 -3.15
C PRO A 108 7.99 -14.26 -4.07
N LEU A 109 9.19 -14.54 -3.56
CA LEU A 109 10.27 -15.19 -4.34
C LEU A 109 9.96 -16.63 -4.79
N HIS A 110 8.97 -17.28 -4.18
CA HIS A 110 8.51 -18.62 -4.57
C HIS A 110 7.55 -18.61 -5.78
N ASP A 111 7.20 -17.45 -6.31
CA ASP A 111 6.27 -17.29 -7.41
C ASP A 111 7.03 -17.08 -8.72
N GLU A 112 7.04 -18.08 -9.59
CA GLU A 112 7.81 -18.04 -10.85
C GLU A 112 7.45 -16.83 -11.71
N LYS A 113 6.16 -16.47 -11.79
CA LYS A 113 5.68 -15.30 -12.53
C LYS A 113 6.21 -13.99 -11.96
N PHE A 114 6.32 -13.91 -10.63
CA PHE A 114 6.90 -12.76 -9.96
C PHE A 114 8.39 -12.65 -10.29
N VAL A 115 9.11 -13.77 -10.20
CA VAL A 115 10.54 -13.84 -10.49
C VAL A 115 10.82 -13.46 -11.95
N GLU A 116 9.99 -13.91 -12.88
CA GLU A 116 10.09 -13.54 -14.30
C GLU A 116 9.86 -12.03 -14.52
N GLU A 117 8.81 -11.44 -13.93
CA GLU A 117 8.48 -10.01 -14.13
C GLU A 117 9.49 -9.05 -13.46
N ILE A 118 10.12 -9.46 -12.35
CA ILE A 118 10.97 -8.60 -11.50
C ILE A 118 12.45 -8.94 -11.60
N GLY A 119 12.81 -10.16 -11.99
CA GLY A 119 14.18 -10.64 -12.05
C GLY A 119 15.10 -9.78 -12.92
N ASP A 120 14.57 -9.18 -13.98
CA ASP A 120 15.33 -8.26 -14.84
C ASP A 120 15.71 -6.94 -14.14
N THR A 121 14.85 -6.45 -13.23
CA THR A 121 15.01 -5.13 -12.60
C THR A 121 15.65 -5.22 -11.21
N TYR A 122 15.31 -6.26 -10.45
CA TYR A 122 15.77 -6.50 -9.09
C TYR A 122 16.34 -7.93 -8.94
N ASN A 123 17.34 -8.24 -9.75
CA ASN A 123 18.02 -9.54 -9.73
C ASN A 123 18.66 -9.88 -8.38
N GLU A 124 19.01 -8.88 -7.56
CA GLU A 124 19.60 -9.11 -6.23
C GLU A 124 18.63 -9.81 -5.28
N LEU A 125 17.32 -9.70 -5.51
CA LEU A 125 16.32 -10.38 -4.69
C LEU A 125 16.36 -11.90 -4.85
N LEU A 126 17.01 -12.42 -5.90
CA LEU A 126 17.16 -13.85 -6.14
C LEU A 126 18.27 -14.47 -5.29
N ASP A 127 19.18 -13.65 -4.77
CA ASP A 127 20.18 -14.08 -3.82
C ASP A 127 19.54 -14.27 -2.45
N SER A 128 19.75 -15.41 -1.80
CA SER A 128 19.20 -15.70 -0.46
C SER A 128 19.64 -14.65 0.57
N ASP A 129 20.90 -14.21 0.48
CA ASP A 129 21.57 -13.47 1.54
C ASP A 129 21.62 -11.96 1.25
N PHE A 130 20.82 -11.48 0.30
CA PHE A 130 20.82 -10.06 -0.10
C PHE A 130 20.51 -9.10 1.06
N CYS A 131 19.73 -9.55 2.05
CA CYS A 131 19.41 -8.74 3.24
C CYS A 131 20.55 -8.63 4.25
N GLU A 132 21.53 -9.53 4.18
CA GLU A 132 22.70 -9.51 5.07
C GLU A 132 23.81 -8.61 4.52
N LYS A 133 23.73 -8.26 3.24
CA LYS A 133 24.69 -7.37 2.61
C LYS A 133 24.57 -5.95 3.17
N PRO A 134 25.69 -5.23 3.35
CA PRO A 134 25.65 -3.84 3.75
C PRO A 134 25.02 -2.98 2.66
N ASN A 135 24.08 -2.13 3.06
CA ASN A 135 23.29 -1.28 2.18
C ASN A 135 23.53 0.19 2.51
N ASP A 136 23.96 1.00 1.54
CA ASP A 136 24.27 2.44 1.74
C ASP A 136 23.05 3.37 1.77
N CYS A 137 21.86 2.87 2.09
CA CYS A 137 20.68 3.73 2.18
C CYS A 137 20.70 4.55 3.49
N PRO A 138 20.58 5.90 3.46
CA PRO A 138 20.79 6.75 4.63
C PRO A 138 19.66 6.71 5.67
N PHE A 139 18.46 6.23 5.32
CA PHE A 139 17.32 6.15 6.24
C PHE A 139 16.47 4.90 6.03
N SER A 140 15.66 4.58 7.04
CA SER A 140 14.65 3.52 7.00
C SER A 140 13.27 4.15 6.73
N ILE A 141 12.62 3.74 5.63
CA ILE A 141 11.24 4.14 5.32
C ILE A 141 10.29 3.66 6.43
N PHE A 142 10.52 2.43 6.91
CA PHE A 142 9.72 1.82 7.98
C PHE A 142 9.87 2.60 9.28
N GLY A 143 11.10 2.95 9.65
CA GLY A 143 11.38 3.79 10.82
C GLY A 143 10.65 5.13 10.73
N LEU A 144 10.70 5.81 9.58
CA LEU A 144 10.00 7.06 9.36
C LEU A 144 8.48 6.90 9.53
N ILE A 145 7.85 6.00 8.76
CA ILE A 145 6.39 5.82 8.75
C ILE A 145 5.87 5.34 10.11
N LEU A 146 6.54 4.38 10.73
CA LEU A 146 6.10 3.82 12.01
C LEU A 146 6.34 4.79 13.18
N SER A 147 7.36 5.66 13.10
CA SER A 147 7.57 6.71 14.10
C SER A 147 6.46 7.76 14.09
N LEU A 148 5.88 8.07 12.94
CA LEU A 148 4.73 8.98 12.81
C LEU A 148 3.49 8.43 13.54
N ASN A 149 3.29 7.11 13.51
CA ASN A 149 2.19 6.49 14.24
C ASN A 149 2.37 6.60 15.76
N LYS A 150 3.61 6.40 16.25
CA LYS A 150 3.93 6.51 17.68
C LYS A 150 3.77 7.93 18.24
N GLN A 151 3.98 8.96 17.41
CA GLN A 151 3.76 10.36 17.79
C GLN A 151 2.26 10.67 17.95
N ARG A 152 1.39 10.00 17.19
CA ARG A 152 -0.07 10.19 17.25
C ARG A 152 -0.68 9.69 18.57
N ASP A 153 -0.16 8.60 19.13
CA ASP A 153 -0.61 8.04 20.40
C ASP A 153 -0.13 8.83 21.64
N LYS A 154 0.76 9.82 21.46
CA LYS A 154 1.25 10.69 22.54
C LYS A 154 0.56 12.06 22.61
N ILE A 155 -0.29 12.39 21.64
CA ILE A 155 -0.99 13.68 21.53
C ILE A 155 -2.47 13.54 21.97
N VAL A 156 -2.86 12.36 22.47
CA VAL A 156 -4.14 12.11 23.17
C VAL A 156 -3.88 11.94 24.65
#